data_AF-A0A4R9EZW3-F1
#
_entry.id   AF-A0A4R9EZW3-F1
#
_cell.length_a   1.000
_cell.length_b   1.000
_cell.length_c   1.000
_cell.angle_alpha   90.00
_cell.angle_beta   90.00
_cell.angle_gamma   90.00
#
_symmetry.space_group_name_H-M   'P 1'
#
loop_
_entity.id
_entity.type
_entity.pdbx_description
1 polymer ?
#
loop_
_entity_poly.entity_id
_entity_poly.type
_entity_poly.pdbx_seq_one_letter_code
_entity_poly.pdbx_strand_id
1 'polypeptide(L)'
;MHGVGADQRLARRIEDALLDHQAARELAKLPETRLCVGVSGPQNLVATVWVRSLGDVQALEVRLAHALPHLRIVDRAVALRAVKLMGRLLDAGGRAVGFVPIDLWNGEYA
;
A
#
# COMPACT_ATOMS: atom_id res chain seq x y z
N MET A 1 18.76 -14.52 15.66
CA MET A 1 18.60 -13.06 15.50
C MET A 1 18.04 -12.70 14.13
N HIS A 2 17.07 -13.46 13.61
CA HIS A 2 16.40 -13.19 12.34
C HIS A 2 15.05 -12.53 12.64
N GLY A 3 14.92 -11.24 12.35
CA GLY A 3 13.74 -10.50 12.78
C GLY A 3 13.72 -9.06 12.28
N VAL A 4 14.06 -8.85 11.02
CA VAL A 4 13.59 -7.68 10.26
C VAL A 4 13.13 -8.25 8.92
N GLY A 5 11.92 -8.81 8.92
CA GLY A 5 11.28 -9.20 7.68
C GLY A 5 11.20 -7.96 6.80
N ALA A 6 11.65 -8.07 5.55
CA ALA A 6 11.39 -7.06 4.55
C ALA A 6 9.87 -6.86 4.52
N ASP A 7 9.39 -5.82 5.19
CA ASP A 7 8.03 -5.31 5.11
C ASP A 7 7.89 -4.78 3.68
N GLN A 8 7.68 -5.70 2.75
CA GLN A 8 7.57 -5.37 1.33
C GLN A 8 6.26 -4.63 1.18
N ARG A 9 6.37 -3.30 1.13
CA ARG A 9 5.23 -2.42 0.92
C ARG A 9 4.99 -2.38 -0.57
N LEU A 10 3.80 -2.75 -0.96
CA LEU A 10 3.44 -2.85 -2.35
C LEU A 10 2.32 -1.87 -2.62
N ALA A 11 2.58 -0.88 -3.47
CA ALA A 11 1.57 0.02 -4.00
C ALA A 11 1.01 -0.56 -5.30
N ARG A 12 -0.31 -0.53 -5.43
CA ARG A 12 -1.04 -0.98 -6.61
C ARG A 12 -1.93 0.11 -7.13
N ARG A 13 -1.85 0.38 -8.42
CA ARG A 13 -2.93 1.06 -9.14
C ARG A 13 -3.88 0.01 -9.67
N ILE A 14 -5.14 0.32 -9.49
CA ILE A 14 -6.25 -0.55 -9.83
C ILE A 14 -7.20 0.27 -10.68
N GLU A 15 -7.65 -0.36 -11.76
CA GLU A 15 -8.72 0.18 -12.60
C GLU A 15 -10.03 -0.43 -12.16
N ASP A 16 -10.96 0.45 -11.81
CA ASP A 16 -12.32 0.13 -11.47
C ASP A 16 -13.22 1.11 -12.21
N ALA A 17 -13.95 0.64 -13.22
CA ALA A 17 -14.71 1.51 -14.14
C ALA A 17 -15.76 2.41 -13.43
N LEU A 18 -16.12 2.10 -12.19
CA LEU A 18 -17.14 2.83 -11.42
C LEU A 18 -16.67 3.31 -10.04
N LEU A 19 -15.41 3.09 -9.67
CA LEU A 19 -14.90 3.34 -8.31
C LEU A 19 -15.83 2.65 -7.29
N ASP A 20 -16.02 1.35 -7.46
CA ASP A 20 -16.97 0.54 -6.73
C ASP A 20 -16.63 0.58 -5.23
N HIS A 21 -17.55 1.17 -4.47
CA HIS A 21 -17.46 1.28 -3.03
C HIS A 21 -17.36 -0.10 -2.35
N GLN A 22 -17.82 -1.17 -3.02
CA GLN A 22 -17.66 -2.55 -2.59
C GLN A 22 -16.21 -3.02 -2.69
N ALA A 23 -15.51 -2.78 -3.81
CA ALA A 23 -14.12 -3.18 -3.98
C ALA A 23 -13.21 -2.51 -2.94
N ALA A 24 -13.40 -1.21 -2.71
CA ALA A 24 -12.69 -0.48 -1.66
C ALA A 24 -12.95 -1.05 -0.26
N ARG A 25 -14.19 -1.46 0.05
CA ARG A 25 -14.53 -2.08 1.34
C ARG A 25 -13.89 -3.45 1.51
N GLU A 26 -13.88 -4.29 0.47
CA GLU A 26 -13.24 -5.60 0.53
C GLU A 26 -11.73 -5.48 0.70
N LEU A 27 -11.09 -4.56 -0.03
CA LEU A 27 -9.67 -4.25 0.17
C LEU A 27 -9.38 -3.76 1.58
N ALA A 28 -10.22 -2.91 2.16
CA ALA A 28 -10.05 -2.39 3.51
C ALA A 28 -10.18 -3.47 4.61
N LYS A 29 -10.85 -4.60 4.34
CA LYS A 29 -10.99 -5.72 5.28
C LYS A 29 -9.75 -6.61 5.34
N LEU A 30 -8.84 -6.51 4.38
CA LEU A 30 -7.66 -7.36 4.32
C LEU A 30 -6.65 -6.94 5.40
N PRO A 31 -6.15 -7.86 6.24
CA PRO A 31 -5.16 -7.54 7.27
C PRO A 31 -3.82 -7.04 6.68
N GLU A 32 -3.56 -7.36 5.42
CA GLU A 32 -2.42 -6.87 4.66
C GLU A 32 -2.58 -5.38 4.29
N THR A 33 -3.81 -4.87 4.15
CA THR A 33 -4.07 -3.48 3.69
C THR A 33 -3.70 -2.43 4.74
N ARG A 34 -2.97 -1.41 4.29
CA ARG A 34 -2.52 -0.26 5.09
C ARG A 34 -3.00 1.07 4.56
N LEU A 35 -3.34 1.11 3.28
CA LEU A 35 -3.93 2.25 2.60
C LEU A 35 -4.85 1.72 1.51
N CYS A 36 -6.04 2.30 1.38
CA CYS A 36 -6.94 2.09 0.26
C CYS A 36 -7.60 3.44 -0.03
N VAL A 37 -7.30 4.03 -1.19
CA VAL A 37 -7.76 5.38 -1.53
C VAL A 37 -8.23 5.45 -2.97
N GLY A 38 -9.32 6.19 -3.19
CA GLY A 38 -9.70 6.61 -4.53
C GLY A 38 -8.76 7.70 -5.04
N VAL A 39 -8.43 7.66 -6.32
CA VAL A 39 -7.64 8.70 -7.02
C VAL A 39 -8.33 9.08 -8.32
N SER A 40 -8.03 10.27 -8.84
CA SER A 40 -8.57 10.71 -10.13
C SER A 40 -7.88 10.00 -11.30
N GLY A 41 -8.63 9.74 -12.37
CA GLY A 41 -8.14 9.10 -13.59
C GLY A 41 -8.80 7.73 -13.85
N PRO A 42 -8.40 7.02 -14.92
CA PRO A 42 -8.96 5.70 -15.24
C PRO A 42 -8.55 4.62 -14.23
N GLN A 43 -7.37 4.77 -13.61
CA GLN A 43 -6.81 3.86 -12.61
C GLN A 43 -7.09 4.47 -11.25
N ASN A 44 -8.35 4.39 -10.85
CA ASN A 44 -8.94 5.25 -9.84
C ASN A 44 -8.87 4.70 -8.41
N LEU A 45 -8.18 3.59 -8.19
CA LEU A 45 -7.99 3.05 -6.85
C LEU A 45 -6.52 2.71 -6.61
N VAL A 46 -6.00 3.16 -5.46
CA VAL A 46 -4.65 2.83 -4.99
C VAL A 46 -4.74 2.08 -3.67
N ALA A 47 -4.11 0.91 -3.62
CA ALA A 47 -3.96 0.12 -2.41
C ALA A 47 -2.49 -0.04 -2.05
N THR A 48 -2.15 0.11 -0.76
CA THR A 48 -0.86 -0.30 -0.21
C THR A 48 -1.06 -1.46 0.74
N VAL A 49 -0.32 -2.54 0.52
CA VAL A 49 -0.37 -3.75 1.33
C VAL A 49 1.00 -4.09 1.89
N TRP A 50 1.01 -4.72 3.05
CA TRP A 50 2.21 -5.28 3.70
C TRP A 50 2.16 -6.79 3.59
N VAL A 51 3.21 -7.35 2.99
CA VAL A 51 3.36 -8.79 2.81
C VAL A 51 4.70 -9.24 3.37
N ARG A 52 4.78 -10.51 3.78
CA ARG A 52 6.00 -11.08 4.39
C ARG A 52 7.04 -11.48 3.36
N SER A 53 6.61 -11.72 2.13
CA SER A 53 7.47 -12.11 1.00
C SER A 53 6.89 -11.64 -0.33
N LEU A 54 7.71 -11.62 -1.37
CA LEU A 54 7.24 -11.37 -2.73
C LEU A 54 6.27 -12.47 -3.23
N GLY A 55 6.42 -13.72 -2.76
CA GLY A 55 5.50 -14.81 -3.12
C GLY A 55 4.08 -14.58 -2.58
N ASP A 56 3.97 -14.00 -1.39
CA ASP A 56 2.68 -13.66 -0.78
C ASP A 56 1.91 -12.60 -1.58
N VAL A 57 2.61 -11.78 -2.38
CA VAL A 57 1.99 -10.84 -3.31
C VAL A 57 1.12 -11.56 -4.32
N GLN A 58 1.67 -12.57 -4.99
CA GLN A 58 0.95 -13.30 -6.02
C GLN A 58 -0.26 -14.03 -5.44
N ALA A 59 -0.10 -14.64 -4.25
CA ALA A 59 -1.20 -15.27 -3.54
C ALA A 59 -2.32 -14.27 -3.19
N LEU A 60 -1.96 -13.05 -2.77
CA LEU A 60 -2.92 -11.98 -2.52
C LEU A 60 -3.65 -11.54 -3.79
N GLU A 61 -2.93 -11.40 -4.92
CA GLU A 61 -3.55 -11.04 -6.21
C GLU A 61 -4.56 -12.08 -6.68
N VAL A 62 -4.25 -13.36 -6.55
CA VAL A 62 -5.17 -14.45 -6.92
C VAL A 62 -6.42 -14.41 -6.03
N ARG A 63 -6.26 -14.20 -4.72
CA ARG A 63 -7.40 -14.01 -3.80
C ARG A 63 -8.26 -12.82 -4.18
N LEU A 64 -7.64 -11.70 -4.54
CA LEU A 64 -8.33 -10.49 -4.97
C LEU A 64 -9.09 -10.70 -6.28
N ALA A 65 -8.47 -11.35 -7.27
CA ALA A 65 -9.11 -11.65 -8.54
C ALA A 65 -10.34 -12.56 -8.39
N HIS A 66 -10.31 -13.49 -7.42
CA HIS A 66 -11.47 -14.33 -7.10
C HIS A 66 -12.56 -13.58 -6.34
N ALA A 67 -12.18 -12.74 -5.35
CA ALA A 67 -13.15 -12.02 -4.52
C ALA A 67 -13.78 -10.82 -5.25
N LEU A 68 -13.05 -10.21 -6.18
CA LEU A 68 -13.43 -8.99 -6.89
C LEU A 68 -13.16 -9.15 -8.40
N PRO A 69 -13.98 -9.93 -9.13
CA PRO A 69 -13.72 -10.25 -10.54
C PRO A 69 -13.69 -9.05 -11.50
N HIS A 70 -14.32 -7.94 -11.11
CA HIS A 70 -14.35 -6.69 -11.88
C HIS A 70 -13.14 -5.79 -11.62
N LEU A 71 -12.34 -6.10 -10.59
CA LEU A 71 -11.18 -5.33 -10.19
C LEU A 71 -9.96 -5.71 -11.04
N ARG A 72 -9.38 -4.74 -11.74
CA ARG A 72 -8.18 -4.99 -12.54
C ARG A 72 -6.96 -4.31 -11.93
N ILE A 73 -5.98 -5.12 -11.53
CA ILE A 73 -4.67 -4.62 -11.10
C ILE A 73 -3.88 -4.23 -12.35
N VAL A 74 -3.58 -2.94 -12.50
CA VAL A 74 -2.92 -2.40 -13.70
C VAL A 74 -1.46 -2.05 -13.47
N ASP A 75 -1.04 -1.83 -12.22
CA ASP A 75 0.35 -1.49 -11.89
C ASP A 75 0.79 -2.09 -10.55
N ARG A 76 2.11 -2.33 -10.43
CA ARG A 76 2.75 -2.96 -9.26
C ARG A 76 4.05 -2.26 -8.92
N ALA A 77 4.14 -1.69 -7.73
CA ALA A 77 5.36 -1.09 -7.22
C ALA A 77 5.74 -1.65 -5.84
N VAL A 78 6.93 -2.23 -5.71
CA VAL A 78 7.46 -2.73 -4.44
C VAL A 78 8.44 -1.70 -3.86
N ALA A 79 8.22 -1.29 -2.63
CA ALA A 79 9.17 -0.48 -1.87
C ALA A 79 10.30 -1.39 -1.35
N LEU A 80 11.50 -1.21 -1.90
CA LEU A 80 12.69 -1.95 -1.46
C LEU A 80 13.18 -1.50 -0.08
N ARG A 81 13.03 -0.21 0.23
CA ARG A 81 13.40 0.38 1.51
C ARG A 81 12.48 1.55 1.85
N ALA A 82 11.90 1.52 3.04
CA ALA A 82 11.23 2.69 3.60
C ALA A 82 12.23 3.55 4.37
N VAL A 83 12.41 4.79 3.93
CA VAL A 83 13.27 5.78 4.62
C VAL A 83 12.50 6.63 5.64
N LYS A 84 11.18 6.71 5.47
CA LYS A 84 10.26 7.41 6.37
C LYS A 84 8.93 6.65 6.43
N LEU A 85 8.27 6.64 7.59
CA LEU A 85 6.90 6.18 7.77
C LEU A 85 6.18 7.11 8.75
N MET A 86 5.09 7.75 8.32
CA MET A 86 4.25 8.58 9.19
C MET A 86 5.06 9.53 10.09
N GLY A 87 5.94 10.33 9.49
CA GLY A 87 6.78 11.29 10.21
C GLY A 87 8.06 10.69 10.78
N ARG A 88 8.14 9.38 11.00
CA ARG A 88 9.34 8.71 11.56
C ARG A 88 10.38 8.44 10.48
N LEU A 89 11.62 8.87 10.70
CA LEU A 89 12.77 8.49 9.88
C LEU A 89 13.25 7.09 10.26
N LEU A 90 13.57 6.28 9.26
CA LEU A 90 13.94 4.87 9.43
C LEU A 90 15.40 4.63 9.00
N ASP A 91 16.14 3.87 9.80
CA ASP A 91 17.48 3.40 9.43
C ASP A 91 17.44 2.26 8.40
N ALA A 92 18.61 1.73 8.03
CA ALA A 92 18.71 0.61 7.09
C ALA A 92 18.03 -0.68 7.59
N GLY A 93 17.86 -0.84 8.91
CA GLY A 93 17.13 -1.94 9.54
C GLY A 93 15.64 -1.64 9.75
N GLY A 94 15.11 -0.53 9.22
CA GLY A 94 13.71 -0.13 9.38
C GLY A 94 13.36 0.36 10.79
N ARG A 95 14.34 0.62 11.66
CA ARG A 95 14.10 1.12 13.02
C ARG A 95 13.96 2.63 13.00
N ALA A 96 13.04 3.15 13.80
CA ALA A 96 12.84 4.58 13.89
C ALA A 96 14.01 5.26 14.60
N VAL A 97 14.70 6.16 13.89
CA VAL A 97 15.88 6.89 14.37
C VAL A 97 15.69 8.41 14.45
N GLY A 98 14.58 8.92 13.93
CA GLY A 98 14.27 10.34 13.97
C GLY A 98 12.81 10.62 13.65
N PHE A 99 12.46 11.91 13.65
CA PHE A 99 11.12 12.39 13.35
C PHE A 99 11.20 13.69 12.56
N VAL A 100 10.45 13.75 11.47
CA VAL A 100 10.19 14.96 10.67
C VAL A 100 8.68 15.15 10.68
N PRO A 101 8.17 16.24 11.29
CA PRO A 101 6.74 16.52 11.37
C PRO A 101 6.03 16.33 10.03
N ILE A 102 4.81 15.78 10.08
CA ILE A 102 3.89 15.84 8.95
C ILE A 102 2.98 17.00 9.23
N ASP A 103 3.17 18.10 8.52
CA ASP A 103 2.17 19.15 8.49
C ASP A 103 1.15 18.81 7.41
N LEU A 104 0.01 18.26 7.83
CA LEU A 104 -1.07 17.89 6.92
C LEU A 104 -1.96 19.09 6.55
N TRP A 105 -1.86 20.20 7.28
CA TRP A 105 -2.89 21.24 7.27
C TRP A 105 -2.33 22.63 6.95
N ASN A 106 -1.06 22.90 7.24
CA ASN A 106 -0.36 24.09 6.78
C ASN A 106 0.54 23.70 5.61
N GLY A 107 0.07 23.96 4.39
CA GLY A 107 0.76 23.60 3.14
C GLY A 107 2.05 24.37 2.85
N GLU A 108 2.76 24.84 3.88
CA GLU A 108 4.08 25.45 3.73
C GLU A 108 5.11 24.33 3.59
N TYR A 109 5.42 23.97 2.34
CA TYR A 109 6.57 23.14 2.03
C TYR A 109 7.84 23.97 2.32
N ALA A 110 8.39 23.82 3.53
CA ALA A 110 9.71 24.32 3.90
C ALA A 110 10.83 23.46 3.30
#